data_AF-A0A2V0NZJ9-F1
#
_entry.id   AF-A0A2V0NZJ9-F1
#
_cell.length_a   1.000
_cell.length_b   1.000
_cell.length_c   1.000
_cell.angle_alpha   90.00
_cell.angle_beta   90.00
_cell.angle_gamma   90.00
#
_symmetry.space_group_name_H-M   'P 1'
#
loop_
_entity.id
_entity.type
_entity.pdbx_description
1 polymer ?
#
loop_
_entity_poly.entity_id
_entity_poly.type
_entity_poly.pdbx_seq_one_letter_code
_entity_poly.pdbx_strand_id
1 'polypeptide(L)'
;MAKCTTQVRKAGTELVAAGYCLYSMATVFVITLGSGVYEFTLDRGIGEFVLSDSAMRIPDPGQRIYSGNEGNTALWDPDLAAYLDTLKATEGGAKPYSYRYIGALVGDFHRVLKYGGFWAYPGDKKATSGKARLL
;
A
#
# COMPACT_ATOMS: atom_id res chain seq x y z
N MET A 1 21.17 27.10 0.78
CA MET A 1 20.57 25.76 0.99
C MET A 1 19.24 25.79 1.74
N ALA A 2 19.03 26.61 2.79
CA ALA A 2 17.78 26.64 3.57
C ALA A 2 16.49 26.97 2.78
N LYS A 3 16.57 27.76 1.69
CA LYS A 3 15.44 28.03 0.78
C LYS A 3 15.08 26.85 -0.13
N CYS A 4 16.04 25.97 -0.44
CA CYS A 4 15.80 24.80 -1.29
C CYS A 4 15.04 23.72 -0.49
N THR A 5 15.44 23.46 0.76
CA THR A 5 14.79 22.48 1.63
C THR A 5 13.36 22.84 2.05
N THR A 6 13.01 24.13 2.09
CA THR A 6 11.62 24.57 2.32
C THR A 6 10.73 24.43 1.08
N GLN A 7 11.29 24.43 -0.14
CA GLN A 7 10.52 24.19 -1.36
C GLN A 7 10.24 22.71 -1.64
N VAL A 8 11.10 21.80 -1.17
CA VAL A 8 10.85 20.35 -1.24
C VAL A 8 10.00 19.82 -0.07
N ARG A 9 9.99 20.48 1.09
CA ARG A 9 9.17 20.07 2.26
C ARG A 9 7.77 20.65 2.20
N LYS A 10 7.00 20.19 1.23
CA LYS A 10 5.59 20.54 1.06
C LYS A 10 4.70 19.43 1.58
N ALA A 11 3.49 19.78 2.00
CA ALA A 11 2.52 18.76 2.37
C ALA A 11 2.16 17.90 1.16
N GLY A 12 1.79 16.63 1.37
CA GLY A 12 1.35 15.75 0.29
C GLY A 12 0.13 16.28 -0.49
N THR A 13 -0.64 17.20 0.09
CA THR A 13 -1.75 17.92 -0.56
C THR A 13 -1.30 18.87 -1.67
N GLU A 14 -0.01 19.22 -1.74
CA GLU A 14 0.57 20.05 -2.80
C GLU A 14 1.17 19.21 -3.94
N LEU A 15 1.06 17.87 -3.90
CA LEU A 15 1.53 17.00 -4.98
C LEU A 15 0.67 17.19 -6.23
N VAL A 16 1.32 17.50 -7.35
CA VAL A 16 0.66 17.63 -8.66
C VAL A 16 0.52 16.29 -9.39
N ALA A 17 1.34 15.30 -9.02
CA ALA A 17 1.33 13.95 -9.56
C ALA A 17 1.99 12.99 -8.58
N ALA A 18 1.62 11.72 -8.63
CA ALA A 18 2.27 10.65 -7.88
C ALA A 18 2.14 9.33 -8.65
N GLY A 19 3.05 8.39 -8.40
CA GLY A 19 3.00 7.08 -9.05
C GLY A 19 4.10 6.14 -8.57
N TYR A 20 4.05 4.91 -9.06
CA TYR A 20 5.05 3.88 -8.79
C TYR A 20 5.17 2.92 -9.99
N CYS A 21 6.35 2.32 -10.13
CA CYS A 21 6.57 1.15 -10.97
C CYS A 21 6.65 -0.10 -10.09
N LEU A 22 5.86 -1.11 -10.41
CA LEU A 22 5.94 -2.44 -9.82
C LEU A 22 6.68 -3.37 -10.78
N TYR A 23 7.78 -3.96 -10.32
CA TYR A 23 8.50 -5.01 -11.04
C TYR A 23 8.13 -6.37 -10.42
N SER A 24 7.25 -7.12 -11.08
CA SER A 24 6.79 -8.44 -10.63
C SER A 24 6.77 -9.44 -11.80
N MET A 25 5.83 -10.39 -11.80
CA MET A 25 5.53 -11.23 -12.98
C MET A 25 5.25 -10.38 -14.24
N ALA A 26 4.61 -9.22 -14.04
CA ALA A 26 4.48 -8.16 -15.04
C ALA A 26 5.11 -6.87 -14.48
N THR A 27 5.58 -6.01 -15.39
CA THR A 27 6.01 -4.65 -15.05
C THR A 27 4.83 -3.71 -15.23
N VAL A 28 4.40 -3.06 -14.16
CA VAL A 28 3.22 -2.19 -14.14
C VAL A 28 3.64 -0.80 -13.70
N PHE A 29 3.14 0.23 -14.37
CA PHE A 29 3.28 1.63 -14.01
C PHE A 29 1.92 2.19 -13.60
N VAL A 30 1.82 2.66 -12.37
CA VAL A 30 0.60 3.29 -11.84
C VAL A 30 0.87 4.76 -11.59
N ILE A 31 -0.01 5.63 -12.09
CA ILE A 31 0.14 7.08 -11.98
C ILE A 31 -1.21 7.77 -11.72
N THR A 32 -1.16 8.88 -10.99
CA THR A 32 -2.23 9.87 -10.89
C THR A 32 -1.69 11.26 -11.17
N LEU A 33 -2.50 12.07 -11.87
CA LEU A 33 -2.28 13.51 -12.09
C LEU A 33 -3.34 14.35 -11.36
N GLY A 34 -4.05 13.77 -10.38
CA GLY A 34 -5.10 14.42 -9.59
C GLY A 34 -6.55 14.12 -10.02
N SER A 35 -6.78 13.59 -11.23
CA SER A 35 -8.12 13.33 -11.78
C SER A 35 -8.52 11.86 -11.90
N GLY A 36 -7.81 10.97 -11.20
CA GLY A 36 -7.99 9.52 -11.30
C GLY A 36 -6.68 8.77 -11.13
N VAL A 37 -6.75 7.44 -11.09
CA VAL A 37 -5.58 6.56 -11.03
C VAL A 37 -5.59 5.67 -12.25
N TYR A 38 -4.47 5.62 -12.95
CA TYR A 38 -4.30 4.92 -14.22
C TYR A 38 -3.20 3.88 -14.08
N GLU A 39 -3.43 2.72 -14.66
CA GLU A 39 -2.47 1.63 -14.71
C GLU A 39 -2.06 1.35 -16.15
N PHE A 40 -0.76 1.19 -16.35
CA PHE A 40 -0.18 0.77 -17.60
C PHE A 40 0.64 -0.49 -17.38
N THR A 41 0.48 -1.49 -18.24
CA THR A 41 1.33 -2.69 -18.23
C THR A 41 2.36 -2.58 -19.35
N LEU A 42 3.62 -2.90 -19.04
CA LEU A 42 4.68 -2.94 -20.05
C LEU A 42 4.46 -4.12 -21.00
N ASP A 43 4.22 -3.81 -22.27
CA ASP A 43 4.33 -4.79 -23.35
C ASP A 43 5.80 -4.91 -23.74
N ARG A 44 6.38 -6.09 -23.50
CA ARG A 44 7.80 -6.36 -23.78
C ARG A 44 8.10 -6.55 -25.27
N GLY A 45 7.10 -6.84 -26.09
CA GLY A 45 7.26 -7.02 -27.54
C GLY A 45 7.54 -5.69 -28.25
N ILE A 46 6.87 -4.63 -27.81
CA ILE A 46 7.05 -3.28 -28.38
C ILE A 46 7.87 -2.34 -27.48
N GLY A 47 8.05 -2.67 -26.19
CA GLY A 47 8.80 -1.86 -25.25
C GLY A 47 8.03 -0.65 -24.71
N GLU A 48 6.70 -0.70 -24.74
CA GLU A 48 5.83 0.42 -24.34
C GLU A 48 4.90 0.06 -23.19
N PHE A 49 4.57 1.07 -22.37
CA PHE A 49 3.54 0.97 -21.34
C PHE A 49 2.17 1.20 -21.98
N VAL A 50 1.33 0.16 -21.99
CA VAL A 50 -0.01 0.20 -22.57
C VAL A 50 -1.04 0.32 -21.46
N LEU A 51 -2.03 1.21 -21.62
CA LEU A 51 -3.09 1.42 -20.64
C LEU A 51 -3.87 0.12 -20.39
N SER A 52 -3.78 -0.41 -19.17
CA SER A 52 -4.45 -1.66 -18.76
C SER A 52 -5.62 -1.43 -17.81
N ASP A 53 -5.65 -0.29 -17.10
CA ASP A 53 -6.78 0.13 -16.26
C ASP A 53 -6.91 1.67 -16.30
N SER A 54 -8.05 2.16 -16.80
CA SER A 54 -8.31 3.59 -16.98
C SER A 54 -9.00 4.26 -15.80
N ALA A 55 -9.43 3.49 -14.80
CA ALA A 55 -10.23 3.99 -13.68
C ALA A 55 -9.99 3.15 -12.41
N MET A 56 -8.71 2.97 -12.05
CA MET A 56 -8.34 2.14 -10.92
C MET A 56 -8.93 2.71 -9.62
N ARG A 57 -9.70 1.90 -8.90
CA ARG A 57 -10.27 2.24 -7.59
C ARG A 57 -10.09 1.07 -6.64
N ILE A 58 -9.85 1.38 -5.36
CA ILE A 58 -9.93 0.38 -4.30
C ILE A 58 -11.39 -0.15 -4.27
N PRO A 59 -11.62 -1.47 -4.36
CA PRO A 59 -12.96 -2.02 -4.26
C PRO A 59 -13.62 -1.71 -2.91
N ASP A 60 -14.92 -1.41 -2.92
CA ASP A 60 -15.74 -1.16 -1.73
C ASP A 60 -17.09 -1.92 -1.84
N PRO A 61 -17.34 -2.95 -1.00
CA PRO A 61 -16.41 -3.50 -0.01
C PRO A 61 -15.23 -4.23 -0.68
N GLY A 62 -14.05 -4.04 -0.11
CA GLY A 62 -12.84 -4.75 -0.51
C GLY A 62 -12.82 -6.22 -0.07
N GLN A 63 -11.85 -6.98 -0.57
CA GLN A 63 -11.55 -8.29 -0.01
C GLN A 63 -11.09 -8.15 1.44
N ARG A 64 -11.45 -9.14 2.26
CA ARG A 64 -11.03 -9.22 3.67
C ARG A 64 -9.57 -9.68 3.76
N ILE A 65 -8.66 -8.78 3.37
CA ILE A 65 -7.21 -9.01 3.37
C ILE A 65 -6.55 -8.01 4.30
N TYR A 66 -5.54 -8.47 5.04
CA TYR A 66 -4.62 -7.58 5.72
C TYR A 66 -3.17 -7.99 5.48
N SER A 67 -2.28 -7.02 5.65
CA SER A 67 -0.86 -7.16 5.34
C SER A 67 0.00 -6.39 6.33
N GLY A 68 1.12 -6.96 6.73
CA GLY A 68 2.07 -6.35 7.66
C GLY A 68 3.04 -7.40 8.18
N ASN A 69 4.15 -6.99 8.78
CA ASN A 69 5.11 -7.94 9.35
C ASN A 69 4.67 -8.42 10.74
N GLU A 70 3.87 -9.47 10.83
CA GLU A 70 3.43 -10.03 12.12
C GLU A 70 4.58 -10.54 13.02
N GLY A 71 5.79 -10.73 12.48
CA GLY A 71 6.97 -11.01 13.31
C GLY A 71 7.27 -9.90 14.33
N ASN A 72 6.72 -8.70 14.13
CA ASN A 72 6.88 -7.55 15.02
C ASN A 72 5.66 -7.31 15.92
N THR A 73 4.61 -8.14 15.90
CA THR A 73 3.37 -7.85 16.64
C THR A 73 3.58 -7.69 18.15
N ALA A 74 4.53 -8.41 18.75
CA ALA A 74 4.89 -8.24 20.17
C ALA A 74 5.55 -6.87 20.50
N LEU A 75 6.02 -6.14 19.48
CA LEU A 75 6.61 -4.81 19.58
C LEU A 75 5.64 -3.69 19.20
N TRP A 76 4.49 -4.04 18.63
CA TRP A 76 3.45 -3.10 18.24
C TRP A 76 2.63 -2.65 19.45
N ASP A 77 1.81 -1.64 19.19
CA ASP A 77 0.82 -1.17 20.15
C ASP A 77 -0.14 -2.30 20.54
N PRO A 78 -0.44 -2.49 21.85
CA PRO A 78 -1.32 -3.57 22.31
C PRO A 78 -2.72 -3.55 21.69
N ASP A 79 -3.28 -2.37 21.41
CA ASP A 79 -4.61 -2.24 20.83
C ASP A 79 -4.60 -2.70 19.36
N LEU A 80 -3.50 -2.41 18.65
CA LEU A 80 -3.31 -2.92 17.29
C LEU A 80 -3.15 -4.45 17.28
N ALA A 81 -2.39 -5.01 18.23
CA ALA A 81 -2.25 -6.46 18.35
C ALA A 81 -3.60 -7.13 18.64
N ALA A 82 -4.37 -6.61 19.59
CA ALA A 82 -5.71 -7.09 19.91
C ALA A 82 -6.67 -6.99 18.71
N TYR A 83 -6.61 -5.89 17.95
CA TYR A 83 -7.40 -5.74 16.73
C TYR A 83 -7.07 -6.83 15.70
N LEU A 84 -5.80 -7.14 15.48
CA LEU A 84 -5.40 -8.21 14.54
C LEU A 84 -5.91 -9.59 14.98
N ASP A 85 -6.01 -9.85 16.28
CA ASP A 85 -6.60 -11.09 16.78
C ASP A 85 -8.09 -11.18 16.43
N THR A 86 -8.82 -10.06 16.46
CA THR A 86 -10.23 -10.04 16.00
C THR A 86 -10.39 -10.39 14.51
N LEU A 87 -9.40 -10.06 13.67
CA LEU A 87 -9.43 -10.36 12.24
C LEU A 87 -9.21 -11.85 11.94
N LYS A 88 -8.52 -12.55 12.85
CA LYS A 88 -8.22 -13.98 12.79
C LYS A 88 -9.35 -14.83 13.39
N ALA A 89 -10.22 -14.23 14.20
CA ALA A 89 -11.31 -14.92 14.88
C ALA A 89 -12.27 -15.60 13.88
N THR A 90 -12.65 -16.83 14.21
CA THR A 90 -13.60 -17.66 13.44
C THR A 90 -14.88 -17.97 14.22
N GLU A 91 -15.01 -17.41 15.42
CA GLU A 91 -16.16 -17.59 16.30
C GLU A 91 -17.47 -17.16 15.60
N GLY A 92 -18.55 -17.87 15.88
CA GLY A 92 -19.85 -17.60 15.26
C GLY A 92 -19.91 -17.86 13.75
N GLY A 93 -18.94 -18.56 13.16
CA GLY A 93 -18.88 -18.83 11.72
C GLY A 93 -18.35 -17.65 10.90
N ALA A 94 -17.77 -16.63 11.54
CA ALA A 94 -17.15 -15.53 10.85
C ALA A 94 -15.97 -16.03 9.99
N LYS A 95 -15.98 -15.67 8.70
CA LYS A 95 -14.83 -15.93 7.83
C LYS A 95 -13.66 -15.07 8.31
N PRO A 96 -12.46 -15.60 8.59
CA PRO A 96 -11.33 -14.79 9.00
C PRO A 96 -10.80 -13.96 7.83
N TYR A 97 -10.09 -12.87 8.12
CA TYR A 97 -9.35 -12.16 7.09
C TYR A 97 -8.18 -13.01 6.57
N SER A 98 -7.89 -12.90 5.28
CA SER A 98 -6.70 -13.51 4.69
C SER A 98 -5.48 -12.65 4.98
N TYR A 99 -4.48 -13.23 5.64
CA TYR A 99 -3.17 -12.62 5.80
C TYR A 99 -2.34 -12.76 4.53
N ARG A 100 -1.77 -11.65 4.02
CA ARG A 100 -0.85 -11.63 2.88
C ARG A 100 0.24 -10.62 3.14
N TYR A 101 1.51 -11.00 3.07
CA TYR A 101 2.62 -10.07 3.23
C TYR A 101 3.76 -10.45 2.28
N ILE A 102 4.04 -9.57 1.31
CA ILE A 102 5.14 -9.74 0.35
C ILE A 102 6.45 -9.24 0.98
N GLY A 103 6.38 -8.19 1.82
CA GLY A 103 7.56 -7.53 2.38
C GLY A 103 8.17 -6.48 1.46
N ALA A 104 7.54 -6.22 0.31
CA ALA A 104 7.89 -5.16 -0.61
C ALA A 104 6.72 -4.16 -0.67
N LEU A 105 6.94 -2.93 -0.17
CA LEU A 105 5.93 -1.88 -0.04
C LEU A 105 5.07 -1.74 -1.31
N VAL A 106 5.70 -1.62 -2.47
CA VAL A 106 4.99 -1.41 -3.74
C VAL A 106 4.10 -2.60 -4.10
N GLY A 107 4.56 -3.83 -3.86
CA GLY A 107 3.76 -5.03 -4.14
C GLY A 107 2.58 -5.20 -3.19
N ASP A 108 2.80 -4.96 -1.89
CA ASP A 108 1.73 -5.02 -0.90
C ASP A 108 0.69 -3.91 -1.13
N PHE A 109 1.14 -2.68 -1.42
CA PHE A 109 0.26 -1.56 -1.74
C PHE A 109 -0.54 -1.79 -3.02
N HIS A 110 0.11 -2.25 -4.10
CA HIS A 110 -0.57 -2.54 -5.36
C HIS A 110 -1.68 -3.59 -5.20
N ARG A 111 -1.43 -4.64 -4.39
CA ARG A 111 -2.45 -5.65 -4.06
C ARG A 111 -3.64 -5.04 -3.32
N VAL A 112 -3.39 -4.18 -2.32
CA VAL A 112 -4.47 -3.46 -1.61
C VAL A 112 -5.25 -2.57 -2.59
N LEU A 113 -4.56 -1.90 -3.51
CA LEU A 113 -5.21 -1.02 -4.50
C LEU A 113 -6.12 -1.80 -5.47
N LYS A 114 -5.75 -3.03 -5.84
CA LYS A 114 -6.54 -3.89 -6.75
C LYS A 114 -7.67 -4.65 -6.07
N TYR A 115 -7.44 -5.15 -4.85
CA TYR A 115 -8.35 -6.11 -4.22
C TYR A 115 -9.04 -5.57 -2.96
N GLY A 116 -8.58 -4.43 -2.44
CA GLY A 116 -9.02 -3.92 -1.14
C GLY A 116 -8.34 -4.62 0.03
N GLY A 117 -8.82 -4.31 1.23
CA GLY A 117 -8.15 -4.66 2.49
C GLY A 117 -7.22 -3.55 2.95
N PHE A 118 -6.24 -3.88 3.79
CA PHE A 118 -5.29 -2.89 4.30
C PHE A 118 -3.86 -3.42 4.45
N TRP A 119 -2.91 -2.49 4.48
CA TRP A 119 -1.49 -2.75 4.77
C TRP A 119 -1.05 -1.90 5.96
N ALA A 120 -0.31 -2.51 6.88
CA ALA A 120 0.12 -1.90 8.13
C ALA A 120 1.65 -1.94 8.24
N TYR A 121 2.22 -0.78 8.54
CA TYR A 121 3.63 -0.62 8.91
C TYR A 121 3.74 0.36 10.08
N PRO A 122 3.20 -0.01 11.25
CA PRO A 122 3.07 0.88 12.39
C PRO A 122 4.44 1.24 12.96
N GLY A 123 4.46 2.26 13.83
CA GLY A 123 5.55 2.42 14.77
C GLY A 123 5.66 1.22 15.70
N ASP A 124 6.88 0.93 16.14
CA ASP A 124 7.15 -0.06 17.17
C ASP A 124 8.02 0.54 18.28
N LYS A 125 8.27 -0.22 19.34
CA LYS A 125 9.10 0.22 20.49
C LYS A 125 10.50 0.72 20.10
N LYS A 126 11.05 0.30 18.95
CA LYS A 126 12.37 0.70 18.44
C LYS A 126 12.28 1.84 17.42
N ALA A 127 11.26 1.83 16.58
CA ALA A 127 10.97 2.83 15.57
C ALA A 127 9.62 3.50 15.87
N THR A 128 9.60 4.40 16.84
CA THR A 128 8.37 5.01 17.38
C THR A 128 7.58 5.81 16.34
N SER A 129 8.24 6.36 15.32
CA SER A 129 7.61 7.06 14.19
C SER A 129 7.29 6.16 12.98
N GLY A 130 7.44 4.84 13.11
CA GLY A 130 7.42 3.93 11.98
C GLY A 130 8.70 3.99 11.13
N LYS A 131 8.77 3.12 10.11
CA LYS A 131 9.94 2.99 9.23
C LYS A 131 9.72 3.58 7.83
N ALA A 132 8.47 3.74 7.40
CA ALA A 132 8.16 4.38 6.14
C ALA A 132 8.59 5.85 6.19
N ARG A 133 9.18 6.35 5.09
CA ARG A 133 9.60 7.75 4.99
C ARG A 133 8.46 8.58 4.44
N LEU A 134 8.18 9.70 5.09
CA LEU A 134 7.33 10.74 4.53
C LEU A 134 8.09 11.45 3.40
N LEU A 135 7.38 11.77 2.32
CA LEU A 135 7.88 12.58 1.21
C LEU A 135 7.81 14.07 1.56
#